data_AF-A0A915V0U5-F1
#
_entry.id   AF-A0A915V0U5-F1
#
_cell.length_a   1.000
_cell.length_b   1.000
_cell.length_c   1.000
_cell.angle_alpha   90.00
_cell.angle_beta   90.00
_cell.angle_gamma   90.00
#
_symmetry.space_group_name_H-M   'P 1'
#
loop_
_entity.id
_entity.type
_entity.pdbx_description
1 polymer ?
#
loop_
_entity_poly.entity_id
_entity_poly.type
_entity_poly.pdbx_seq_one_letter_code
_entity_poly.pdbx_strand_id
1 'polypeptide(L)'
;METEPLAPFTVPMYVATVDEDHKVALPEHLPVGTRVGIIILPFSSESGALARKAHFEAALADIEAAIDRSRAEPITLPPDEEIDALIEDARKAPRD
;
A
#
# COMPACT_ATOMS: atom_id res chain seq x y z
N MET A 1 -47.24 -23.92 21.23
CA MET A 1 -46.45 -22.68 21.20
C MET A 1 -45.17 -23.00 20.46
N GLU A 2 -45.22 -22.89 19.14
CA GLU A 2 -44.06 -23.08 18.28
C GLU A 2 -43.32 -21.73 18.25
N THR A 3 -42.05 -21.75 18.64
CA THR A 3 -41.16 -20.59 18.57
C THR A 3 -40.73 -20.42 17.12
N GLU A 4 -41.21 -19.36 16.47
CA GLU A 4 -40.73 -18.96 15.14
C GLU A 4 -39.20 -18.72 15.18
N PRO A 5 -38.43 -19.26 14.21
CA PRO A 5 -37.02 -18.95 14.10
C PRO A 5 -36.88 -17.49 13.64
N LEU A 6 -36.15 -16.69 14.41
CA LEU A 6 -35.76 -15.33 14.04
C LEU A 6 -35.03 -15.37 12.70
N ALA A 7 -35.63 -14.82 11.65
CA ALA A 7 -35.01 -14.66 10.35
C ALA A 7 -33.64 -13.98 10.50
N PRO A 8 -32.62 -14.34 9.72
CA PRO A 8 -31.34 -13.63 9.73
C PRO A 8 -31.62 -12.18 9.35
N PHE A 9 -31.45 -11.25 10.31
CA PHE A 9 -31.49 -9.82 10.06
C PHE A 9 -30.38 -9.47 9.08
N THR A 10 -30.70 -9.52 7.79
CA THR A 10 -29.83 -9.02 6.74
C THR A 10 -30.03 -7.51 6.73
N VAL A 11 -29.46 -6.83 7.73
CA VAL A 11 -29.54 -5.37 7.83
C VAL A 11 -28.79 -4.82 6.62
N PRO A 12 -29.45 -4.07 5.72
CA PRO A 12 -28.74 -3.45 4.60
C PRO A 12 -27.65 -2.52 5.15
N MET A 13 -26.39 -2.86 4.89
CA MET A 13 -25.25 -2.04 5.28
C MET A 13 -25.04 -1.00 4.20
N TYR A 14 -25.35 0.26 4.51
CA TYR A 14 -25.09 1.38 3.63
C TYR A 14 -23.64 1.83 3.83
N VAL A 15 -22.90 1.88 2.71
CA VAL A 15 -21.52 2.37 2.67
C VAL A 15 -21.56 3.79 2.12
N ALA A 16 -21.15 4.76 2.94
CA ALA A 16 -21.01 6.16 2.55
C ALA A 16 -19.54 6.57 2.57
N THR A 17 -19.10 7.30 1.56
CA THR A 17 -17.75 7.86 1.46
C THR A 17 -17.69 9.20 2.17
N VAL A 18 -16.60 9.43 2.90
CA VAL A 18 -16.32 10.71 3.57
C VAL A 18 -15.65 11.64 2.56
N ASP A 19 -16.18 12.86 2.40
CA ASP A 19 -15.56 13.89 1.56
C ASP A 19 -14.39 14.60 2.28
N GLU A 20 -13.70 15.49 1.56
CA GLU A 20 -12.56 16.26 2.10
C GLU A 20 -12.98 17.22 3.25
N ASP A 21 -14.25 17.62 3.29
CA ASP A 21 -14.85 18.40 4.37
C ASP A 21 -15.16 17.55 5.62
N HIS A 22 -14.78 16.27 5.62
CA HIS A 22 -15.10 15.29 6.67
C HIS A 22 -16.60 15.07 6.87
N LYS A 23 -17.40 15.30 5.82
CA LYS A 23 -18.84 15.08 5.84
C LYS A 23 -19.18 13.72 5.24
N VAL A 24 -20.19 13.08 5.83
CA VAL A 24 -20.76 11.82 5.33
C VAL A 24 -22.10 12.17 4.70
N ALA A 25 -22.19 12.07 3.37
CA ALA A 25 -23.45 12.24 2.67
C ALA A 25 -24.28 10.95 2.79
N LEU A 26 -25.43 11.04 3.45
CA LEU A 26 -26.38 9.95 3.59
C LEU A 26 -27.56 10.17 2.64
N PRO A 27 -28.07 9.12 1.95
CA PRO A 27 -29.27 9.23 1.14
C PRO A 27 -30.50 9.63 1.96
N GLU A 28 -31.32 10.56 1.45
CA GLU A 28 -32.51 11.07 2.14
C GLU A 28 -33.58 10.01 2.43
N HIS A 29 -33.55 8.87 1.73
CA HIS A 29 -34.52 7.79 1.88
C HIS A 29 -34.17 6.80 3.00
N LEU A 30 -33.14 7.07 3.82
CA LEU A 30 -32.75 6.17 4.90
C LEU A 30 -33.75 6.21 6.06
N PRO A 31 -34.35 5.06 6.45
CA PRO A 31 -35.23 5.00 7.60
C PRO A 31 -34.49 5.33 8.90
N VAL A 32 -35.17 6.02 9.82
CA VAL A 32 -34.68 6.28 11.18
C VAL A 32 -34.42 4.94 11.88
N GLY A 33 -33.22 4.78 12.45
CA GLY A 33 -32.78 3.54 13.12
C GLY A 33 -31.94 2.60 12.25
N THR A 34 -31.66 2.96 10.99
CA THR A 34 -30.75 2.20 10.12
C THR A 34 -29.32 2.26 10.64
N ARG A 35 -28.61 1.11 10.63
CA ARG A 35 -27.17 1.05 10.91
C ARG A 35 -26.39 1.37 9.64
N VAL A 36 -25.50 2.36 9.71
CA VAL A 36 -24.62 2.76 8.60
C VAL A 36 -23.19 2.38 8.92
N GLY A 37 -22.50 1.75 7.96
CA GLY A 37 -21.08 1.46 8.05
C GLY A 37 -20.28 2.58 7.37
N ILE A 38 -19.52 3.35 8.14
CA ILE A 38 -18.64 4.40 7.59
C ILE A 38 -17.25 3.80 7.42
N ILE A 39 -16.77 3.71 6.18
CA ILE A 39 -15.42 3.27 5.87
C ILE A 39 -14.59 4.52 5.58
N ILE A 40 -13.68 4.85 6.51
CA ILE A 40 -12.71 5.92 6.32
C ILE A 40 -11.53 5.33 5.55
N LEU A 41 -11.47 5.60 4.24
CA LEU A 41 -10.28 5.31 3.46
C LEU A 41 -9.24 6.40 3.75
N PRO A 42 -7.99 6.05 4.09
CA PRO A 42 -6.95 7.04 4.22
C PRO A 42 -6.77 7.72 2.86
N PHE A 43 -7.12 9.00 2.79
CA PHE A 43 -6.77 9.83 1.65
C PHE A 43 -5.26 9.79 1.52
N SER A 44 -4.74 9.18 0.46
CA SER A 44 -3.38 9.48 0.04
C SER A 44 -3.41 10.93 -0.39
N SER A 45 -2.97 11.83 0.48
CA SER A 45 -2.87 13.26 0.17
C SER A 45 -2.16 13.43 -1.18
N GLU A 46 -2.54 14.45 -1.97
CA GLU A 46 -1.80 14.79 -3.19
C GLU A 46 -0.30 14.91 -2.94
N SER A 47 0.08 15.35 -1.74
CA SER A 47 1.46 15.35 -1.23
C SER A 47 2.12 13.96 -1.25
N GLY A 48 1.40 12.90 -0.86
CA GLY A 48 1.87 11.53 -0.95
C GLY A 48 1.93 10.98 -2.39
N ALA A 49 1.12 11.50 -3.32
CA ALA A 49 1.22 11.15 -4.74
C ALA A 49 2.41 11.85 -5.41
N LEU A 50 2.64 13.13 -5.12
CA LEU A 50 3.80 13.91 -5.56
C LEU A 50 5.12 13.33 -5.03
N ALA A 51 5.17 12.98 -3.74
CA ALA A 51 6.35 12.34 -3.16
C ALA A 51 6.66 10.99 -3.83
N ARG A 52 5.64 10.14 -4.06
CA ARG A 52 5.82 8.87 -4.77
C ARG A 52 6.32 9.08 -6.20
N LYS A 53 5.80 10.08 -6.91
CA LYS A 53 6.27 10.43 -8.26
C LYS A 53 7.73 10.88 -8.24
N ALA A 54 8.11 11.76 -7.30
CA ALA A 54 9.49 12.22 -7.15
C ALA A 54 10.46 11.07 -6.81
N HIS A 55 10.05 10.15 -5.92
CA HIS A 55 10.84 8.96 -5.62
C HIS A 55 11.00 8.04 -6.83
N PHE A 56 9.95 7.89 -7.63
CA PHE A 56 10.00 7.08 -8.84
C PHE A 56 10.93 7.70 -9.89
N GLU A 57 10.87 9.01 -10.10
CA GLU A 57 11.76 9.74 -11.02
C GLU A 57 13.22 9.64 -10.58
N ALA A 58 13.50 9.79 -9.28
CA ALA A 58 14.85 9.64 -8.73
C ALA A 58 15.40 8.21 -8.95
N ALA A 59 14.59 7.19 -8.67
CA ALA A 59 14.98 5.80 -8.88
C ALA A 59 15.24 5.50 -10.37
N LEU A 60 14.45 6.08 -11.28
CA LEU A 60 14.66 5.92 -12.72
C LEU A 60 16.00 6.51 -13.16
N ALA A 61 16.33 7.71 -12.68
CA ALA A 61 17.59 8.38 -12.97
C ALA A 61 18.81 7.59 -12.46
N ASP A 62 18.71 7.00 -11.27
CA ASP A 62 19.77 6.15 -10.71
C ASP A 62 19.99 4.88 -11.55
N ILE A 63 18.91 4.27 -12.05
CA ILE A 63 18.98 3.10 -12.94
C ILE A 63 19.63 3.48 -14.27
N GLU A 64 19.22 4.59 -14.89
CA GLU A 64 19.82 5.08 -16.13
C GLU A 64 21.31 5.38 -15.96
N ALA A 65 21.69 6.06 -14.87
CA ALA A 65 23.09 6.30 -14.56
C ALA A 65 23.90 5.02 -14.30
N ALA A 66 23.29 3.99 -13.70
CA ALA A 66 23.93 2.68 -13.55
C ALA A 66 24.12 1.97 -14.90
N ILE A 67 23.13 2.03 -15.79
CA ILE A 67 23.23 1.48 -17.15
C ILE A 67 24.35 2.17 -17.92
N ASP A 68 24.41 3.51 -17.90
CA ASP A 68 25.44 4.25 -18.62
C ASP A 68 26.84 3.98 -18.06
N ARG A 69 27.00 3.88 -16.73
CA ARG A 69 28.26 3.42 -16.12
C ARG A 69 28.66 2.03 -16.59
N SER A 70 27.72 1.07 -16.62
CA SER A 70 28.00 -0.29 -17.07
C SER A 70 28.38 -0.40 -18.55
N ARG A 71 27.97 0.58 -19.37
CA ARG A 71 28.35 0.69 -20.79
C ARG A 71 29.73 1.30 -20.96
N ALA A 72 30.08 2.28 -20.13
CA ALA A 72 31.38 2.94 -20.15
C ALA A 72 32.50 2.04 -19.59
N GLU A 73 32.19 1.31 -18.53
CA GLU A 73 33.05 0.31 -17.90
C GLU A 73 32.26 -0.98 -17.71
N PRO A 74 32.52 -2.03 -18.50
CA PRO A 74 31.86 -3.31 -18.33
C PRO A 74 32.06 -3.82 -16.90
N ILE A 75 30.95 -3.98 -16.17
CA ILE A 75 30.98 -4.50 -14.81
C ILE A 75 31.53 -5.93 -14.88
N THR A 76 32.73 -6.11 -14.34
CA THR A 76 33.26 -7.45 -14.11
C THR A 76 32.66 -7.92 -12.80
N LEU A 77 31.72 -8.86 -12.88
CA LEU A 77 31.20 -9.49 -11.68
C LEU A 77 32.33 -10.28 -11.01
N PRO A 78 32.42 -10.23 -9.68
CA PRO A 78 33.34 -11.12 -8.96
C PRO A 78 33.00 -12.58 -9.29
N PRO A 79 34.00 -13.49 -9.34
CA PRO A 79 33.76 -14.91 -9.53
C PRO A 79 32.84 -15.46 -8.43
N ASP A 80 32.09 -16.51 -8.76
CA ASP A 80 31.10 -17.11 -7.86
C ASP A 80 31.66 -17.43 -6.46
N GLU A 81 32.92 -17.87 -6.38
CA GLU A 81 33.62 -18.18 -5.12
C GLU A 81 33.76 -16.96 -4.19
N GLU A 82 33.93 -15.76 -4.76
CA GLU A 82 34.06 -14.50 -4.03
C GLU A 82 32.68 -13.99 -3.56
N ILE A 83 31.63 -14.24 -4.35
CA ILE A 83 30.23 -13.99 -3.95
C ILE A 83 29.84 -14.91 -2.80
N ASP A 84 30.17 -16.20 -2.87
CA ASP A 84 29.88 -17.17 -1.81
C ASP A 84 30.60 -16.81 -0.51
N ALA A 85 31.86 -16.34 -0.59
CA ALA A 85 32.60 -15.86 0.56
C ALA A 85 31.93 -14.63 1.22
N LEU A 86 31.46 -13.66 0.42
CA LEU A 86 30.73 -12.49 0.91
C LEU A 86 29.41 -12.86 1.59
N ILE A 87 28.67 -13.83 1.04
CA ILE A 87 27.41 -14.32 1.63
C ILE A 87 27.69 -15.01 2.98
N GLU A 88 28.72 -15.83 3.05
CA GLU A 88 29.12 -16.51 4.29
C GLU A 88 29.61 -15.54 5.37
N ASP A 89 30.33 -14.48 4.99
CA ASP A 89 30.75 -13.44 5.92
C ASP A 89 29.54 -12.65 6.47
N ALA A 90 28.62 -12.25 5.59
CA ALA A 90 27.38 -11.56 5.98
C ALA A 90 26.48 -12.42 6.89
N ARG A 91 26.51 -13.75 6.76
CA ARG A 91 25.79 -14.68 7.66
C ARG A 91 26.43 -14.79 9.04
N LYS A 92 27.74 -14.58 9.13
CA LYS A 92 28.52 -14.64 10.38
C LYS A 92 28.57 -13.31 11.12
N ALA A 93 28.23 -12.21 10.46
CA ALA A 93 28.10 -10.91 11.09
C ALA A 93 27.02 -10.95 12.19
N PRO A 94 27.32 -10.47 13.41
CA PRO A 94 26.30 -10.31 14.44
C PRO A 94 25.24 -9.33 13.94
N ARG A 95 23.97 -9.74 14.03
CA ARG A 95 22.83 -8.84 13.83
C ARG A 95 22.67 -8.03 15.12
N ASP A 96 23.07 -6.77 15.08
CA ASP A 96 22.69 -5.77 16.09
C ASP A 96 21.21 -5.39 15.98
#